data_AF-A0A143HNX0-F1
#
_entry.id   AF-A0A143HNX0-F1
#
_cell.length_a   1.000
_cell.length_b   1.000
_cell.length_c   1.000
_cell.angle_alpha   90.00
_cell.angle_beta   90.00
_cell.angle_gamma   90.00
#
_symmetry.space_group_name_H-M   'P 1'
#
loop_
_entity.id
_entity.type
_entity.pdbx_description
1 polymer ?
#
loop_
_entity_poly.entity_id
_entity_poly.type
_entity_poly.pdbx_seq_one_letter_code
_entity_poly.pdbx_strand_id
1 'polypeptide(L)'
;MNGGAVFLPVAKRLFVVEEHKNPSTDYFIAPYLRELGVSPVYCAFSQVPPPEQLQGAGVIFVRYVPANWSALVERCRDRIASVYFFMDDDLFDWRAFAAMPLRYQMKILRLSWSGRKWLASVSGVFATSV
;
A
#
# COMPACT_ATOMS: atom_id res chain seq x y z
N MET A 1 22.45 9.40 6.76
CA MET A 1 21.58 9.87 7.86
C MET A 1 20.41 8.90 7.94
N ASN A 2 20.19 8.31 9.11
CA ASN A 2 19.30 7.16 9.34
C ASN A 2 17.86 7.61 9.66
N GLY A 3 16.92 7.17 8.84
CA GLY A 3 15.52 6.89 9.18
C GLY A 3 15.01 5.88 8.14
N GLY A 4 14.58 4.65 8.42
CA GLY A 4 14.13 3.99 9.63
C GLY A 4 12.62 3.71 9.48
N ALA A 5 12.13 2.56 9.01
CA ALA A 5 12.75 1.30 8.58
C ALA A 5 11.90 0.67 7.45
N VAL A 6 12.53 0.01 6.48
CA VAL A 6 11.89 -0.92 5.55
C VAL A 6 12.43 -2.31 5.83
N PHE A 7 11.58 -3.31 6.05
CA PHE A 7 12.03 -4.68 6.34
C PHE A 7 11.15 -5.74 5.66
N LEU A 8 11.71 -6.45 4.68
CA LEU A 8 11.13 -7.65 4.08
C LEU A 8 12.18 -8.77 4.02
N PRO A 9 12.21 -9.66 5.04
CA PRO A 9 12.35 -11.08 4.76
C PRO A 9 11.63 -12.01 5.78
N VAL A 10 10.35 -11.76 6.08
CA VAL A 10 9.51 -12.71 6.88
C VAL A 10 8.28 -13.21 6.12
N ALA A 11 7.87 -12.51 5.05
CA ALA A 11 6.68 -12.89 4.30
C ALA A 11 6.98 -13.99 3.26
N LYS A 12 6.17 -15.06 3.26
CA LYS A 12 6.24 -16.14 2.25
C LYS A 12 5.88 -15.65 0.83
N ARG A 13 5.14 -14.55 0.75
CA ARG A 13 4.65 -13.95 -0.49
C ARG A 13 4.43 -12.47 -0.27
N LEU A 14 4.63 -11.66 -1.30
CA LEU A 14 4.39 -10.22 -1.27
C LEU A 14 3.39 -9.84 -2.36
N PHE A 15 2.35 -9.10 -1.98
CA PHE A 15 1.37 -8.53 -2.91
C PHE A 15 1.62 -7.03 -3.04
N VAL A 16 1.62 -6.52 -4.27
CA VAL A 16 1.62 -5.08 -4.56
C VAL A 16 0.27 -4.76 -5.19
N VAL A 17 -0.51 -3.92 -4.51
CA VAL A 17 -1.89 -3.59 -4.87
C VAL A 17 -1.95 -2.16 -5.41
N GLU A 18 -2.32 -2.02 -6.68
CA GLU A 18 -2.43 -0.74 -7.38
C GLU A 18 -3.70 -0.69 -8.25
N GLU A 19 -4.22 0.50 -8.58
CA GLU A 19 -5.42 0.61 -9.42
C GLU A 19 -5.12 0.23 -10.87
N HIS A 20 -4.01 0.78 -11.36
CA HIS A 20 -3.41 0.58 -12.67
C HIS A 20 -1.89 0.63 -12.49
N LYS A 21 -1.15 0.22 -13.53
CA LYS A 21 0.30 0.35 -13.56
C LYS A 21 0.71 1.76 -13.15
N ASN A 22 1.41 1.86 -12.03
CA ASN A 22 1.69 3.13 -11.38
C ASN A 22 3.16 3.50 -11.53
N PRO A 23 3.50 4.72 -11.99
CA PRO A 23 4.88 5.21 -12.00
C PRO A 23 5.57 5.09 -10.64
N SER A 24 4.86 5.31 -9.53
CA SER A 24 5.41 5.15 -8.18
C SER A 24 5.86 3.69 -7.93
N THR A 25 5.12 2.72 -8.47
CA THR A 25 5.51 1.31 -8.44
C THR A 25 6.76 1.09 -9.28
N ASP A 26 6.81 1.60 -10.51
CA ASP A 26 7.92 1.40 -11.42
C ASP A 26 9.23 2.08 -10.96
N TYR A 27 9.14 3.25 -10.32
CA TYR A 27 10.30 4.06 -9.91
C TYR A 27 10.80 3.77 -8.49
N PHE A 28 9.91 3.40 -7.55
CA PHE A 28 10.30 3.23 -6.15
C PHE A 28 10.13 1.79 -5.67
N ILE A 29 8.95 1.19 -5.85
CA ILE A 29 8.64 -0.11 -5.26
C ILE A 29 9.37 -1.24 -5.99
N ALA A 30 9.24 -1.32 -7.31
CA ALA A 30 9.83 -2.40 -8.10
C ALA A 30 11.37 -2.42 -8.04
N PRO A 31 12.09 -1.28 -8.13
CA PRO A 31 13.53 -1.26 -7.93
C PRO A 31 13.93 -1.70 -6.52
N TYR A 32 13.25 -1.19 -5.49
CA TYR A 32 13.50 -1.56 -4.10
C TYR A 32 13.32 -3.07 -3.84
N LEU A 33 12.24 -3.67 -4.35
CA LEU A 33 12.00 -5.11 -4.20
C LEU A 33 12.99 -5.96 -5.00
N ARG A 34 13.45 -5.46 -6.16
CA ARG A 34 14.48 -6.11 -6.95
C ARG A 34 15.82 -6.15 -6.22
N GLU A 35 16.20 -5.07 -5.56
CA GLU A 35 17.41 -5.01 -4.72
C GLU A 35 17.35 -5.99 -3.54
N LEU A 36 16.15 -6.22 -2.99
CA LEU A 36 15.91 -7.24 -1.97
C LEU A 36 15.82 -8.68 -2.51
N GLY A 37 15.85 -8.88 -3.84
CA GLY A 37 15.65 -10.20 -4.46
C GLY A 37 14.23 -10.76 -4.31
N VAL A 38 13.25 -9.90 -4.03
CA VAL A 38 11.84 -10.28 -3.83
C VAL A 38 11.06 -10.13 -5.13
N SER A 39 10.36 -11.19 -5.53
CA SER A 39 9.44 -11.18 -6.68
C SER A 39 7.99 -11.05 -6.19
N PRO A 40 7.37 -9.84 -6.25
CA PRO A 40 6.00 -9.63 -5.80
C PRO A 40 4.95 -10.14 -6.81
N VAL A 41 3.73 -10.33 -6.31
CA VAL A 41 2.51 -10.49 -7.12
C VAL A 41 1.83 -9.13 -7.23
N TYR A 42 1.70 -8.60 -8.44
CA TYR A 42 0.97 -7.37 -8.69
C TYR A 42 -0.52 -7.67 -8.85
N CYS A 43 -1.36 -6.88 -8.16
CA CYS A 43 -2.81 -7.02 -8.20
C CYS A 43 -3.47 -5.67 -8.45
N ALA A 44 -4.42 -5.66 -9.39
CA ALA A 44 -5.38 -4.59 -9.52
C ALA A 44 -6.34 -4.57 -8.31
N PHE A 45 -7.03 -3.46 -8.08
CA PHE A 45 -8.04 -3.35 -7.01
C PHE A 45 -9.14 -4.41 -7.11
N SER A 46 -9.51 -4.83 -8.33
CA SER A 46 -10.50 -5.89 -8.55
C SER A 46 -9.95 -7.30 -8.40
N GLN A 47 -8.62 -7.47 -8.43
CA GLN A 47 -7.95 -8.78 -8.36
C GLN A 47 -7.69 -9.18 -6.91
N VAL A 48 -8.75 -9.46 -6.19
CA VAL A 48 -8.69 -9.87 -4.78
C VAL A 48 -8.39 -11.38 -4.71
N PRO A 49 -7.24 -11.81 -4.17
CA PRO A 49 -6.92 -13.22 -4.04
C PRO A 49 -7.78 -13.87 -2.94
N PRO A 50 -7.91 -15.21 -2.95
CA PRO A 50 -8.59 -15.92 -1.88
C PRO A 50 -7.79 -15.82 -0.56
N PRO A 51 -8.47 -15.81 0.62
CA PRO A 51 -7.87 -15.57 1.95
C PRO A 51 -6.63 -16.41 2.28
N GLU A 52 -6.57 -17.64 1.79
CA GLU A 52 -5.50 -18.60 2.06
C GLU A 52 -4.16 -18.09 1.50
N GLN A 53 -4.20 -17.31 0.42
CA GLN A 53 -2.99 -16.73 -0.17
C GLN A 53 -2.37 -15.61 0.67
N LEU A 54 -3.11 -15.04 1.64
CA LEU A 54 -2.60 -14.01 2.54
C LEU A 54 -1.88 -14.59 3.76
N GLN A 55 -1.87 -15.91 3.93
CA GLN A 55 -1.22 -16.56 5.07
C GLN A 55 0.31 -16.39 5.02
N GLY A 56 0.84 -15.66 6.00
CA GLY A 56 2.24 -15.25 6.08
C GLY A 56 2.64 -14.29 4.96
N ALA A 57 1.69 -13.64 4.30
CA ALA A 57 1.98 -12.72 3.20
C ALA A 57 2.25 -11.29 3.69
N GLY A 58 2.97 -10.52 2.88
CA GLY A 58 3.05 -9.07 2.96
C GLY A 58 2.12 -8.44 1.93
N VAL A 59 1.50 -7.31 2.26
CA VAL A 59 0.67 -6.55 1.32
C VAL A 59 1.16 -5.10 1.27
N ILE A 60 1.50 -4.61 0.09
CA ILE A 60 1.89 -3.23 -0.17
C ILE A 60 0.76 -2.57 -0.96
N PHE A 61 0.12 -1.57 -0.37
CA PHE A 61 -0.87 -0.74 -1.04
C PHE A 61 -0.20 0.48 -1.65
N VAL A 62 -0.43 0.73 -2.93
CA VAL A 62 0.13 1.88 -3.66
C VAL A 62 -0.97 2.91 -3.84
N ARG A 63 -0.77 4.10 -3.27
CA ARG A 63 -1.63 5.29 -3.36
C ARG A 63 -3.00 5.19 -2.68
N TYR A 64 -3.72 4.07 -2.83
CA TYR A 64 -5.04 3.87 -2.21
C TYR A 64 -5.20 2.45 -1.66
N VAL A 65 -6.08 2.32 -0.66
CA VAL A 65 -6.53 1.02 -0.13
C VAL A 65 -7.99 0.81 -0.57
N PRO A 66 -8.26 -0.10 -1.52
CA PRO A 66 -9.63 -0.34 -1.96
C PRO A 66 -10.40 -1.17 -0.91
N ALA A 67 -11.71 -0.93 -0.79
CA ALA A 67 -12.54 -1.43 0.30
C ALA A 67 -12.62 -2.98 0.38
N ASN A 68 -12.57 -3.64 -0.77
CA ASN A 68 -12.55 -5.09 -0.87
C ASN A 68 -11.22 -5.69 -0.33
N TRP A 69 -10.10 -5.02 -0.59
CA TRP A 69 -8.81 -5.41 -0.02
C TRP A 69 -8.71 -5.09 1.48
N SER A 70 -9.22 -3.94 1.93
CA SER A 70 -9.23 -3.64 3.37
C SER A 70 -10.05 -4.68 4.14
N ALA A 71 -11.23 -5.05 3.62
CA ALA A 71 -12.06 -6.10 4.21
C ALA A 71 -11.37 -7.47 4.21
N LEU A 72 -10.65 -7.82 3.14
CA LEU A 72 -9.88 -9.06 3.08
C LEU A 72 -8.74 -9.08 4.11
N VAL A 73 -8.00 -7.98 4.22
CA VAL A 73 -6.89 -7.84 5.17
C VAL A 73 -7.41 -7.88 6.60
N GLU A 74 -8.54 -7.23 6.91
CA GLU A 74 -9.19 -7.32 8.22
C GLU A 74 -9.56 -8.76 8.57
N ARG A 75 -10.20 -9.48 7.64
CA ARG A 75 -10.58 -10.89 7.83
C ARG A 75 -9.37 -11.80 8.06
N CYS A 76 -8.21 -11.43 7.52
CA CYS A 76 -6.99 -12.22 7.56
C CYS A 76 -5.92 -11.63 8.48
N ARG A 77 -6.25 -10.64 9.33
CA ARG A 77 -5.28 -9.86 10.10
C ARG A 77 -4.29 -10.74 10.86
N ASP A 78 -4.78 -11.75 11.57
CA ASP A 78 -3.94 -12.63 12.42
C ASP A 78 -3.04 -13.58 11.60
N ARG A 79 -3.22 -13.59 10.27
CA ARG A 79 -2.51 -14.48 9.35
C ARG A 79 -1.57 -13.72 8.42
N ILE A 80 -1.65 -12.39 8.35
CA ILE A 80 -0.81 -11.56 7.48
C ILE A 80 0.47 -11.22 8.23
N ALA A 81 1.61 -11.35 7.55
CA ALA A 81 2.90 -11.05 8.16
C ALA A 81 3.12 -9.53 8.31
N SER A 82 2.67 -8.75 7.32
CA SER A 82 2.89 -7.31 7.30
C SER A 82 1.99 -6.59 6.30
N VAL A 83 1.59 -5.35 6.61
CA VAL A 83 0.89 -4.47 5.67
C VAL A 83 1.64 -3.14 5.58
N TYR A 84 1.94 -2.74 4.35
CA TYR A 84 2.61 -1.50 4.00
C TYR A 84 1.70 -0.62 3.15
N PHE A 85 1.84 0.69 3.29
CA PHE A 85 1.16 1.66 2.47
C PHE A 85 2.17 2.64 1.93
N PHE A 86 2.37 2.61 0.62
CA PHE A 86 3.22 3.53 -0.10
C PHE A 86 2.35 4.64 -0.67
N MET A 87 2.56 5.86 -0.18
CA MET A 87 1.86 7.04 -0.63
C MET A 87 2.88 8.03 -1.15
N ASP A 88 2.67 8.47 -2.38
CA ASP A 88 3.43 9.56 -2.98
C ASP A 88 3.05 10.85 -2.25
N ASP A 89 4.02 11.52 -1.61
CA ASP A 89 3.77 12.72 -0.76
C ASP A 89 3.19 13.90 -1.58
N ASP A 90 3.27 13.85 -2.91
CA ASP A 90 2.70 14.83 -3.84
C ASP A 90 1.16 14.95 -3.76
N LEU A 91 0.46 13.95 -3.22
CA LEU A 91 -0.99 14.05 -2.97
C LEU A 91 -1.35 15.07 -1.88
N PHE A 92 -0.39 15.48 -1.05
CA PHE A 92 -0.56 16.51 -0.03
C PHE A 92 0.02 17.87 -0.45
N ASP A 93 0.56 18.01 -1.67
CA ASP A 93 0.92 19.31 -2.18
C ASP A 93 -0.37 20.11 -2.42
N TRP A 94 -0.69 20.96 -1.45
CA TRP A 94 -1.93 21.75 -1.37
C TRP A 94 -2.17 22.57 -2.66
N ARG A 95 -1.10 22.88 -3.39
CA ARG A 95 -1.14 23.57 -4.69
C ARG A 95 -1.70 22.71 -5.82
N ALA A 96 -1.29 21.44 -5.91
CA ALA A 96 -1.83 20.49 -6.89
C ALA A 96 -3.25 20.05 -6.50
N PHE A 97 -3.51 19.93 -5.20
CA PHE A 97 -4.82 19.58 -4.67
C PHE A 97 -5.88 20.62 -5.03
N ALA A 98 -5.59 21.92 -4.85
CA ALA A 98 -6.53 23.02 -5.09
C ALA A 98 -7.02 23.13 -6.56
N ALA A 99 -6.25 22.61 -7.52
CA ALA A 99 -6.63 22.61 -8.94
C ALA A 99 -7.54 21.43 -9.35
N MET A 100 -7.70 20.41 -8.49
CA MET A 100 -8.53 19.24 -8.78
C MET A 100 -10.01 19.48 -8.47
N PRO A 101 -10.95 18.83 -9.18
CA PRO A 101 -12.36 18.91 -8.86
C PRO A 101 -12.63 18.48 -7.41
N LEU A 102 -13.46 19.22 -6.68
CA LEU A 102 -13.82 18.93 -5.27
C LEU A 102 -14.24 17.48 -5.02
N ARG A 103 -14.88 16.82 -5.99
CA ARG A 103 -15.25 15.39 -5.90
C ARG A 103 -14.03 14.48 -5.81
N TYR A 104 -12.96 14.79 -6.54
CA TYR A 104 -11.71 14.03 -6.54
C TYR A 104 -10.90 14.30 -5.27
N GLN A 105 -10.86 15.56 -4.82
CA GLN A 105 -10.27 15.94 -3.53
C GLN A 105 -10.95 15.20 -2.36
N MET A 106 -12.28 15.17 -2.32
CA MET A 106 -13.06 14.46 -1.30
C MET A 106 -12.86 12.94 -1.38
N LYS A 107 -12.73 12.38 -2.59
CA LYS A 107 -12.41 10.96 -2.80
C LYS A 107 -11.03 10.64 -2.20
N ILE A 108 -10.02 11.46 -2.48
CA ILE A 108 -8.68 11.30 -1.92
C ILE A 108 -8.69 11.45 -0.41
N LEU A 109 -9.24 12.54 0.13
CA LEU A 109 -9.28 12.78 1.59
C LEU A 109 -9.99 11.64 2.33
N ARG A 110 -11.11 11.14 1.80
CA ARG A 110 -11.85 10.02 2.40
C ARG A 110 -11.02 8.73 2.38
N LEU A 111 -10.34 8.42 1.28
CA LEU A 111 -9.52 7.21 1.16
C LEU A 111 -8.24 7.30 1.99
N SER A 112 -7.57 8.45 2.02
CA SER A 112 -6.32 8.68 2.74
C SER A 112 -6.51 8.74 4.27
N TRP A 113 -7.59 9.37 4.76
CA TRP A 113 -7.89 9.38 6.21
C TRP A 113 -8.36 8.02 6.73
N SER A 114 -9.14 7.29 5.93
CA SER A 114 -9.57 5.94 6.29
C SER A 114 -8.39 4.98 6.28
N GLY A 115 -7.51 5.08 5.27
CA GLY A 115 -6.29 4.28 5.16
C GLY A 115 -5.34 4.47 6.35
N ARG A 116 -5.03 5.72 6.74
CA ARG A 116 -4.12 6.00 7.87
C ARG A 116 -4.63 5.47 9.21
N LYS A 117 -5.91 5.69 9.54
CA LYS A 117 -6.51 5.14 10.79
C LYS A 117 -6.57 3.61 10.76
N TRP A 118 -6.92 3.06 9.60
CA TRP A 118 -7.00 1.62 9.41
C TRP A 118 -5.62 0.95 9.55
N LEU A 119 -4.58 1.47 8.89
CA LEU A 119 -3.20 0.98 8.99
C LEU A 119 -2.65 1.06 10.41
N ALA A 120 -2.92 2.14 11.13
CA ALA A 120 -2.55 2.29 12.54
C ALA A 120 -3.19 1.20 13.42
N SER A 121 -4.37 0.70 13.05
CA SER A 121 -5.05 -0.38 13.76
C SER A 121 -4.53 -1.77 13.42
N VAL A 122 -3.93 -1.97 12.23
CA VAL A 122 -3.53 -3.28 11.66
C VAL A 122 -2.05 -3.61 11.92
N SER A 123 -1.30 -2.76 12.63
CA SER A 123 0.18 -2.82 12.78
C SER A 123 0.89 -2.48 11.45
N GLY A 124 1.05 -1.19 11.15
CA GLY A 124 1.67 -0.72 9.90
C GLY A 124 2.89 0.16 10.16
N VAL A 125 4.07 -0.32 9.77
CA VAL A 125 5.29 0.49 9.65
C VAL A 125 5.12 1.43 8.45
N PHE A 126 5.34 2.73 8.66
CA PHE A 126 5.33 3.74 7.59
C PHE A 126 6.59 3.62 6.73
N ALA A 127 6.42 3.44 5.42
CA ALA A 127 7.49 3.63 4.45
C ALA A 127 7.19 4.92 3.67
N THR A 128 7.76 6.03 4.14
CA THR A 128 7.79 7.30 3.41
C THR A 128 9.00 7.27 2.48
N SER A 129 8.85 7.72 1.24
CA SER A 129 10.00 7.93 0.35
C SER A 129 10.81 9.10 0.90
N VAL A 130 12.12 8.91 1.00
CA VAL A 130 13.08 10.02 1.09
C VAL A 130 13.19 10.66 -0.30
#